data_AF-A0AAW2RYV9-F1
#
_entry.id   AF-A0AAW2RYV9-F1
#
_cell.length_a   1.000
_cell.length_b   1.000
_cell.length_c   1.000
_cell.angle_alpha   90.00
_cell.angle_beta   90.00
_cell.angle_gamma   90.00
#
_symmetry.space_group_name_H-M   'P 1'
#
loop_
_entity.id
_entity.type
_entity.pdbx_description
1 polymer ?
#
loop_
_entity_poly.entity_id
_entity_poly.type
_entity_poly.pdbx_seq_one_letter_code
_entity_poly.pdbx_strand_id
1 'polypeptide(L)' 'MCAEIIEEFQKCHIDHPLGKFFGQCTDLKIKLDKCFRQEKAVKRKANFEESKKLKERLRAYRKENAEMKDEKNFAQA' A
#
# COMPACT_ATOMS: atom_id res chain seq x y z
N MET A 1 6.95 -9.22 -4.37
CA MET A 1 6.54 -10.56 -4.87
C MET A 1 6.19 -10.37 -6.34
N CYS A 2 5.95 -11.41 -7.13
CA CYS A 2 5.60 -11.32 -8.58
C CYS A 2 6.75 -11.12 -9.59
N ALA A 3 8.03 -11.12 -9.20
CA ALA A 3 9.15 -10.86 -10.12
C ALA A 3 9.22 -11.86 -11.29
N GLU A 4 9.06 -13.15 -11.02
CA GLU A 4 9.10 -14.21 -12.04
C GLU A 4 8.00 -14.02 -13.11
N ILE A 5 6.78 -13.69 -12.70
CA ILE A 5 5.65 -13.47 -13.61
C ILE A 5 5.88 -12.20 -14.47
N ILE A 6 6.53 -11.17 -13.91
CA ILE A 6 6.91 -9.97 -14.65
C ILE A 6 7.93 -10.30 -15.73
N GLU A 7 8.95 -11.09 -15.39
CA GLU A 7 9.98 -11.52 -16.35
C GLU A 7 9.38 -12.34 -17.49
N GLU A 8 8.51 -13.30 -17.19
CA GLU A 8 7.79 -14.08 -18.22
C GLU A 8 6.91 -13.19 -19.11
N PHE A 9 6.19 -12.25 -18.51
CA PHE A 9 5.36 -11.30 -19.25
C PHE A 9 6.20 -10.39 -20.17
N GLN A 10 7.36 -9.93 -19.69
CA GLN A 10 8.30 -9.14 -20.48
C GLN A 10 8.91 -9.95 -21.62
N LYS A 11 9.32 -11.21 -21.38
CA LYS A 11 9.79 -12.12 -22.42
C LYS A 11 8.74 -12.30 -23.51
N CYS A 12 7.48 -12.55 -23.14
CA CYS A 12 6.38 -12.66 -24.11
C CYS A 12 6.21 -11.39 -24.97
N HIS A 13 6.37 -10.20 -24.39
CA HIS A 13 6.31 -8.93 -25.13
C HIS A 13 7.51 -8.71 -26.07
N ILE A 14 8.69 -9.22 -25.71
CA ILE A 14 9.91 -9.15 -26.52
C ILE A 14 9.82 -10.13 -27.71
N ASP A 15 9.36 -11.36 -27.46
CA ASP A 15 9.22 -12.41 -28.47
C ASP A 15 8.06 -12.12 -29.44
N HIS A 16 7.02 -11.43 -28.97
CA HIS A 16 5.81 -11.14 -29.73
C HIS A 16 5.49 -9.63 -29.78
N PRO A 17 6.32 -8.81 -30.47
CA PRO A 17 6.16 -7.37 -30.52
C PRO A 17 4.86 -6.91 -31.20
N LEU A 18 4.34 -7.70 -32.15
CA LEU A 18 3.01 -7.50 -32.75
C LEU A 18 1.92 -8.30 -32.01
N GLY A 19 2.25 -9.50 -31.50
CA GLY A 19 1.32 -10.39 -30.80
C GLY A 19 0.78 -9.86 -29.47
N LYS A 20 1.44 -8.84 -28.88
CA LYS A 20 0.92 -8.07 -27.75
C LYS A 20 -0.46 -7.44 -28.03
N PHE A 21 -0.75 -7.09 -29.28
CA PHE A 21 -2.03 -6.49 -29.69
C PHE A 21 -3.09 -7.55 -30.02
N PHE A 22 -2.68 -8.78 -30.31
CA PHE A 22 -3.57 -9.90 -30.62
C PHE A 22 -3.86 -10.80 -29.41
N GLY A 23 -3.34 -10.45 -28.23
CA GLY A 23 -3.66 -11.13 -26.98
C GLY A 23 -2.83 -12.39 -26.69
N GLN A 24 -1.71 -12.63 -27.40
CA GLN A 24 -0.84 -13.80 -27.14
C GLN A 24 -0.28 -13.85 -25.71
N CYS A 25 -0.13 -12.68 -25.05
CA CYS A 25 0.38 -12.59 -23.68
C CYS A 25 -0.74 -12.41 -22.62
N THR A 26 -2.00 -12.60 -22.98
CA THR A 26 -3.14 -12.31 -22.09
C THR A 26 -3.16 -13.19 -20.84
N ASP A 27 -2.80 -14.46 -20.94
CA ASP A 27 -2.77 -15.37 -19.79
C ASP A 27 -1.71 -14.98 -18.75
N LEU A 28 -0.53 -14.55 -19.23
CA LEU A 28 0.53 -14.03 -18.38
C LEU A 28 0.10 -12.72 -17.71
N LYS A 29 -0.61 -11.85 -18.45
CA LYS A 29 -1.20 -10.62 -17.89
C LYS A 29 -2.19 -10.92 -16.77
N ILE A 30 -3.09 -11.89 -16.94
CA ILE A 30 -4.08 -12.26 -15.92
C ILE A 30 -3.38 -12.77 -14.64
N LYS A 31 -2.35 -13.60 -14.79
CA LYS A 31 -1.53 -14.07 -13.66
C LYS A 31 -0.85 -12.92 -12.94
N LEU A 32 -0.28 -11.98 -13.69
CA LEU A 32 0.38 -10.80 -13.13
C LEU A 32 -0.60 -9.92 -12.35
N ASP A 33 -1.77 -9.65 -12.92
CA ASP A 33 -2.83 -8.87 -12.27
C ASP A 33 -3.31 -9.53 -10.98
N LYS A 34 -3.46 -10.87 -10.97
CA LYS A 34 -3.82 -11.61 -9.77
C LYS A 34 -2.77 -11.45 -8.68
N CYS A 35 -1.49 -11.56 -9.03
CA CYS A 35 -0.39 -11.39 -8.09
C CYS A 35 -0.35 -9.97 -7.50
N PHE A 36 -0.50 -8.93 -8.34
CA PHE A 36 -0.54 -7.55 -7.86
C PHE A 36 -1.76 -7.24 -7.00
N ARG A 37 -2.92 -7.85 -7.26
CA ARG A 37 -4.09 -7.72 -6.38
C ARG A 37 -3.82 -8.30 -5.00
N GLN A 38 -3.17 -9.46 -4.92
CA GLN A 38 -2.79 -10.08 -3.65
C GLN A 38 -1.78 -9.21 -2.90
N GLU A 39 -0.71 -8.75 -3.56
CA GLU A 39 0.29 -7.89 -2.93
C GLU A 39 -0.32 -6.57 -2.43
N LYS A 40 -1.21 -5.96 -3.24
CA LYS A 40 -1.94 -4.75 -2.85
C LYS A 40 -2.85 -4.99 -1.65
N ALA A 41 -3.51 -6.14 -1.55
CA ALA A 41 -4.36 -6.48 -0.41
C ALA A 41 -3.54 -6.59 0.89
N VAL A 42 -2.40 -7.27 0.84
CA VAL A 42 -1.48 -7.41 1.99
C VAL A 42 -0.98 -6.03 2.44
N LYS A 43 -0.46 -5.22 1.51
CA LYS A 43 0.04 -3.87 1.82
C LYS A 43 -1.07 -2.96 2.37
N ARG A 44 -2.29 -3.04 1.82
CA ARG A 44 -3.42 -2.25 2.31
C ARG A 44 -3.76 -2.59 3.76
N LYS A 45 -3.72 -3.87 4.14
CA LYS A 45 -3.97 -4.30 5.52
C LYS A 45 -2.89 -3.77 6.47
N ALA A 46 -1.62 -3.94 6.12
CA ALA A 46 -0.51 -3.43 6.92
C ALA A 46 -0.56 -1.90 7.08
N ASN A 47 -0.79 -1.16 5.98
CA ASN A 47 -0.91 0.30 6.01
C ASN A 47 -2.10 0.76 6.86
N PHE A 48 -3.22 0.03 6.83
CA PHE A 48 -4.38 0.34 7.65
C PHE A 48 -4.07 0.18 9.15
N GLU A 49 -3.40 -0.91 9.53
CA GLU A 49 -2.98 -1.15 10.92
C GLU A 49 -1.99 -0.08 11.41
N GLU A 50 -0.99 0.26 10.61
CA GLU A 50 -0.02 1.31 10.95
C GLU A 50 -0.69 2.70 11.02
N SER A 51 -1.60 3.01 10.10
CA SER A 51 -2.38 4.25 10.15
C SER A 51 -3.24 4.35 11.40
N LYS A 52 -3.83 3.23 11.85
CA LYS A 52 -4.62 3.19 13.09
C LYS A 52 -3.75 3.48 14.31
N LYS A 53 -2.59 2.81 14.44
CA LYS A 53 -1.63 3.05 15.53
C LYS A 53 -1.16 4.51 15.55
N LEU A 54 -0.82 5.06 14.39
CA LEU A 54 -0.40 6.47 14.29
C LEU A 54 -1.52 7.42 14.72
N LYS A 55 -2.76 7.17 14.28
CA LYS A 55 -3.93 7.97 14.65
C LYS A 55 -4.20 7.94 16.15
N GLU A 56 -4.04 6.79 16.80
CA GLU A 56 -4.17 6.66 18.25
C GLU A 56 -3.09 7.45 19.00
N ARG A 57 -1.82 7.32 18.60
CA ARG A 57 -0.72 8.11 19.18
C ARG A 57 -0.93 9.61 19.05
N LEU A 58 -1.34 10.07 17.87
CA LEU A 58 -1.61 11.49 17.63
C LEU A 58 -2.78 12.01 18.45
N ARG A 59 -3.80 11.18 18.72
CA ARG A 59 -4.91 11.54 19.60
C ARG A 59 -4.47 11.66 21.06
N ALA A 60 -3.69 10.71 21.55
CA ALA A 60 -3.14 10.75 22.91
C ALA A 60 -2.28 12.00 23.10
N TYR A 61 -1.32 12.24 22.20
CA TYR A 61 -0.47 13.43 22.24
C TYR A 61 -1.24 14.75 22.22
N ARG A 62 -2.33 14.84 21.43
CA ARG A 62 -3.18 16.04 21.43
C ARG A 62 -3.93 16.24 22.74
N LYS A 63 -4.39 15.15 23.38
CA LYS A 63 -5.08 15.20 24.66
C LYS A 63 -4.14 15.63 25.78
N GLU A 64 -2.98 15.00 25.87
CA GLU A 64 -1.92 15.36 26.84
C GLU A 64 -1.50 16.83 26.69
N ASN A 65 -1.31 17.31 25.46
CA ASN A 65 -0.98 18.71 25.21
C ASN A 65 -2.12 19.69 25.55
N ALA A 66 -3.38 19.28 25.45
CA ALA A 66 -4.50 20.10 25.88
C ALA A 66 -4.56 20.18 27.41
N GLU A 67 -4.44 19.05 28.10
CA GLU A 67 -4.38 18.97 29.56
C GLU A 67 -3.22 19.79 30.12
N MET A 68 -2.01 19.66 29.56
CA MET A 68 -0.86 20.48 29.97
C MET A 68 -1.06 21.98 29.72
N LYS A 69 -1.81 22.37 28.68
CA LYS A 69 -2.12 23.78 28.44
C LYS A 69 -3.10 24.30 29.47
N ASP A 70 -4.13 23.53 29.79
CA ASP A 70 -5.14 23.89 30.79
C ASP A 70 -4.50 23.99 32.19
N GLU A 71 -3.62 23.07 32.57
CA GLU A 71 -2.84 23.14 33.81
C GLU A 71 -1.95 24.39 33.87
N LYS A 72 -1.24 24.71 32.77
CA LYS A 72 -0.41 25.93 32.71
C LYS A 72 -1.23 27.20 32.82
N ASN A 73 -2.40 27.25 32.17
CA ASN A 73 -3.31 28.39 32.26
C ASN A 73 -3.85 28.56 33.68
N PHE A 74 -4.16 27.45 34.39
CA PHE A 74 -4.62 27.49 35.78
C PHE A 74 -3.52 27.92 36.76
N ALA A 75 -2.29 27.46 36.59
CA ALA A 75 -1.16 27.84 37.44
C ALA A 75 -0.70 29.31 37.25
N GLN A 76 -1.20 29.99 36.22
CA GLN A 76 -0.88 31.39 35.88
C GLN A 76 -1.99 32.38 36.27
N ALA A 77 -3.11 31.90 36.82
CA ALA A 77 -4.23 32.70 37.32
C ALA A 77 -4.19 32.83 38.85
#